data_AF-A7SCQ1-F1
#
_entry.id   AF-A7SCQ1-F1
#
_cell.length_a   1.000
_cell.length_b   1.000
_cell.length_c   1.000
_cell.angle_alpha   90.00
_cell.angle_beta   90.00
_cell.angle_gamma   90.00
#
_symmetry.space_group_name_H-M   'P 1'
#
loop_
_entity.id
_entity.type
_entity.pdbx_description
1 polymer ?
#
loop_
_entity_poly.entity_id
_entity_poly.type
_entity_poly.pdbx_seq_one_letter_code
_entity_poly.pdbx_strand_id
1 'polypeptide(L)'
;AYNINGSSNGTLASPNFPKPYPNGQICSWSITIATGSKISLNFTTFLLQSGSDVDSVQVFDGSDVKAPSLGVFSGVHSPPSQGLLSSGNQIFVLFKSDSSNSDKGFE
;
A
#
# COMPACT_ATOMS: atom_id res chain seq x y z
N ALA A 1 -6.55 -2.53 10.59
CA ALA A 1 -6.96 -3.01 9.26
C ALA A 1 -8.19 -2.22 8.83
N TYR A 2 -8.14 -1.57 7.67
CA TYR A 2 -9.28 -0.89 7.07
C TYR A 2 -9.84 -1.74 5.92
N ASN A 3 -11.16 -1.85 5.82
CA ASN A 3 -11.84 -2.59 4.75
C ASN A 3 -12.53 -1.60 3.81
N ILE A 4 -12.18 -1.63 2.52
CA ILE A 4 -12.81 -0.81 1.48
C ILE A 4 -13.66 -1.73 0.61
N ASN A 5 -14.99 -1.60 0.69
CA ASN A 5 -15.96 -2.47 0.03
C ASN A 5 -16.89 -1.66 -0.88
N GLY A 6 -17.10 -2.13 -2.12
CA GLY A 6 -18.26 -1.74 -2.93
C GLY A 6 -18.17 -0.41 -3.71
N SER A 7 -17.06 0.32 -3.65
CA SER A 7 -16.82 1.48 -4.52
C SER A 7 -16.02 1.07 -5.78
N SER A 8 -16.35 1.65 -6.94
CA SER A 8 -15.60 1.43 -8.19
C SER A 8 -14.25 2.16 -8.22
N ASN A 9 -14.03 3.05 -7.26
CA ASN A 9 -12.84 3.86 -7.07
C ASN A 9 -12.72 4.30 -5.60
N GLY A 10 -11.52 4.69 -5.20
CA GLY A 10 -11.23 5.17 -3.85
C GLY A 10 -9.77 5.55 -3.71
N THR A 11 -9.46 6.27 -2.63
CA THR A 11 -8.10 6.68 -2.28
C THR A 11 -7.77 6.13 -0.90
N LEU A 12 -6.56 5.63 -0.75
CA LEU A 12 -5.98 5.22 0.52
C LEU A 12 -4.74 6.06 0.75
N ALA A 13 -4.40 6.35 2.00
CA ALA A 13 -3.17 7.08 2.30
C ALA A 13 -2.54 6.55 3.58
N SER A 14 -1.23 6.70 3.69
CA SER A 14 -0.51 6.47 4.94
C SER A 14 -1.06 7.36 6.07
N PRO A 15 -0.96 6.95 7.34
CA PRO A 15 -1.41 7.77 8.45
C PRO A 15 -0.78 9.17 8.41
N ASN A 16 -1.57 10.20 8.73
CA ASN A 16 -1.19 11.62 8.72
C ASN A 16 -0.87 12.25 7.35
N PHE A 17 -0.86 11.51 6.25
CA PHE A 17 -0.61 12.09 4.92
C PHE A 17 -1.46 13.36 4.70
N PRO A 18 -0.89 14.49 4.22
CA PRO A 18 0.46 14.67 3.67
C PRO A 18 1.56 15.02 4.70
N LYS A 19 1.32 14.86 6.01
CA LYS A 19 2.36 14.97 7.05
C LYS A 19 3.06 13.62 7.25
N PRO A 20 4.24 13.60 7.88
CA PRO A 20 4.96 12.35 8.09
C PRO A 20 4.15 11.30 8.85
N TYR A 21 4.26 10.05 8.41
CA TYR A 21 3.63 8.92 9.08
C TYR A 21 4.30 8.66 10.44
N PRO A 22 3.58 8.11 11.44
CA PRO A 22 4.21 7.72 12.69
C PRO A 22 5.18 6.54 12.51
N ASN A 23 6.18 6.48 13.38
CA ASN A 23 7.09 5.35 13.48
C ASN A 23 6.41 4.14 14.16
N GLY A 24 6.92 2.95 13.92
CA GLY A 24 6.54 1.68 14.55
C GLY A 24 5.14 1.21 14.16
N GLN A 25 4.63 1.65 13.02
CA GLN A 25 3.28 1.36 12.59
C GLN A 25 3.23 0.10 11.75
N ILE A 26 2.15 -0.67 11.95
CA ILE A 26 1.74 -1.73 11.04
C ILE A 26 0.30 -1.42 10.64
N CYS A 27 0.15 -0.89 9.43
CA CYS A 27 -1.16 -0.56 8.86
C CYS A 27 -1.49 -1.53 7.73
N SER A 28 -2.75 -1.91 7.62
CA SER A 28 -3.21 -2.75 6.52
C SER A 28 -4.56 -2.32 5.99
N TRP A 29 -4.75 -2.53 4.69
CA TRP A 29 -5.99 -2.27 3.96
C TRP A 29 -6.35 -3.50 3.14
N SER A 30 -7.58 -3.98 3.31
CA SER A 30 -8.17 -5.00 2.46
C SER A 30 -9.19 -4.33 1.54
N ILE A 31 -8.95 -4.40 0.24
CA ILE A 31 -9.79 -3.78 -0.78
C ILE A 31 -10.52 -4.89 -1.51
N THR A 32 -11.85 -4.81 -1.57
CA THR A 32 -12.68 -5.78 -2.27
C THR A 32 -13.73 -5.07 -3.11
N ILE A 33 -13.72 -5.36 -4.41
CA ILE A 33 -14.72 -4.85 -5.36
C ILE A 33 -15.60 -6.00 -5.86
N ALA A 34 -16.56 -5.69 -6.73
CA ALA A 34 -17.47 -6.69 -7.30
C ALA A 34 -16.71 -7.84 -7.99
N THR A 35 -17.20 -9.06 -7.80
CA THR A 35 -16.65 -10.27 -8.44
C THR A 35 -16.66 -10.12 -9.97
N GLY A 36 -15.60 -10.61 -10.62
CA GLY A 36 -15.41 -10.48 -12.07
C GLY A 36 -14.73 -9.20 -12.52
N SER A 37 -14.47 -8.25 -11.60
CA SER A 37 -13.68 -7.05 -11.84
C SER A 37 -12.22 -7.21 -11.37
N LYS A 38 -11.35 -6.31 -11.84
CA LYS A 38 -9.94 -6.18 -11.41
C LYS A 38 -9.70 -4.81 -10.79
N ILE A 39 -8.75 -4.73 -9.87
CA ILE A 39 -8.33 -3.50 -9.21
C ILE A 39 -7.04 -3.01 -9.86
N SER A 40 -7.05 -1.75 -10.31
CA SER A 40 -5.83 -1.03 -10.68
C SER A 40 -5.43 -0.13 -9.51
N LEU A 41 -4.23 -0.33 -8.97
CA LEU A 41 -3.68 0.43 -7.86
C LEU A 41 -2.53 1.30 -8.37
N ASN A 42 -2.60 2.61 -8.14
CA ASN A 42 -1.59 3.57 -8.55
C ASN A 42 -1.21 4.44 -7.35
N PHE A 43 0.08 4.66 -7.16
CA PHE A 43 0.58 5.60 -6.16
C PHE A 43 0.74 6.97 -6.80
N THR A 44 0.02 7.96 -6.29
CA THR A 44 0.12 9.37 -6.72
C THR A 44 1.26 10.09 -5.99
N THR A 45 1.53 9.69 -4.76
CA THR A 45 2.70 10.10 -3.97
C THR A 45 3.31 8.87 -3.32
N PHE A 46 4.64 8.78 -3.30
CA PHE A 46 5.37 7.73 -2.60
C PHE A 46 6.71 8.26 -2.08
N LEU A 47 6.77 8.55 -0.78
CA LEU A 47 7.93 9.10 -0.09
C LEU A 47 8.06 8.40 1.26
N LEU A 48 8.87 7.34 1.29
CA LEU A 48 9.24 6.62 2.50
C LEU A 48 10.71 6.87 2.81
N GLN A 49 11.09 6.64 4.08
CA GLN A 49 12.47 6.68 4.52
C GLN A 49 13.37 5.80 3.64
N SER A 50 14.53 6.35 3.29
CA SER A 50 15.61 5.62 2.60
C SER A 50 16.67 5.18 3.62
N GLY A 51 17.07 3.91 3.61
CA GLY A 51 18.02 3.37 4.60
C GLY A 51 18.12 1.84 4.62
N SER A 52 18.93 1.30 5.55
CA SER A 52 19.13 -0.14 5.76
C SER A 52 17.95 -0.82 6.48
N ASP A 53 17.14 -0.05 7.18
CA ASP A 53 15.92 -0.48 7.85
C ASP A 53 14.78 0.33 7.25
N VAL A 54 14.05 -0.31 6.34
CA VAL A 54 13.36 0.40 5.27
C VAL A 54 11.87 0.22 5.42
N ASP A 55 11.22 1.27 5.90
CA ASP A 55 9.78 1.45 5.79
C ASP A 55 9.30 0.93 4.43
N SER A 56 8.25 0.11 4.45
CA SER A 56 7.83 -0.61 3.26
C SER A 56 6.33 -0.67 3.09
N VAL A 57 5.91 -0.62 1.83
CA VAL A 57 4.56 -0.97 1.39
C VAL A 57 4.64 -2.26 0.60
N GLN A 58 3.90 -3.26 1.05
CA GLN A 58 3.79 -4.57 0.42
C GLN A 58 2.37 -4.70 -0.13
N VAL A 59 2.24 -5.10 -1.39
CA VAL A 59 0.96 -5.25 -2.07
C VAL A 59 0.79 -6.70 -2.49
N PHE A 60 -0.37 -7.28 -2.19
CA PHE A 60 -0.68 -8.67 -2.46
C PHE A 60 -1.96 -8.81 -3.30
N ASP A 61 -1.96 -9.77 -4.22
CA ASP A 61 -3.04 -10.10 -5.15
C ASP A 61 -4.08 -11.03 -4.49
N GLY A 62 -4.77 -10.51 -3.47
CA GLY A 62 -5.76 -11.27 -2.70
C GLY A 62 -6.20 -10.54 -1.43
N SER A 63 -6.76 -11.28 -0.48
CA SER A 63 -7.36 -10.73 0.75
C SER A 63 -6.39 -10.55 1.91
N ASP A 64 -5.20 -11.16 1.87
CA ASP A 64 -4.24 -11.13 2.97
C ASP A 64 -2.78 -11.34 2.51
N VAL A 65 -1.86 -11.35 3.47
CA VAL A 65 -0.42 -11.50 3.26
C VAL A 65 0.03 -12.88 2.73
N LYS A 66 -0.88 -13.86 2.64
CA LYS A 66 -0.60 -15.19 2.08
C LYS A 66 -0.84 -15.23 0.58
N ALA A 67 -1.50 -14.22 0.02
CA ALA A 67 -1.73 -14.10 -1.41
C ALA A 67 -0.42 -13.81 -2.18
N PRO A 68 -0.38 -14.03 -3.50
CA PRO A 68 0.80 -13.70 -4.31
C PRO A 68 1.19 -12.22 -4.17
N SER A 69 2.48 -11.93 -4.06
CA SER A 69 2.97 -10.55 -3.99
C SER A 69 2.91 -9.87 -5.37
N LEU A 70 2.32 -8.68 -5.43
CA LEU A 70 2.39 -7.75 -6.56
C LEU A 70 3.63 -6.85 -6.49
N GLY A 71 4.22 -6.69 -5.30
CA GLY A 71 5.45 -5.94 -5.12
C GLY A 71 5.72 -5.53 -3.67
N VAL A 72 6.98 -5.17 -3.42
CA VAL A 72 7.46 -4.59 -2.17
C VAL A 72 8.19 -3.30 -2.52
N PHE A 73 7.72 -2.19 -1.96
CA PHE A 73 8.20 -0.84 -2.27
C PHE A 73 8.74 -0.17 -1.01
N SER A 74 9.78 0.64 -1.17
CA SER A 74 10.52 1.31 -0.09
C SER A 74 11.12 2.62 -0.61
N GLY A 75 11.73 3.44 0.25
CA GLY A 75 12.34 4.71 -0.16
C GLY A 75 13.41 4.59 -1.27
N VAL A 76 13.98 3.41 -1.49
CA VAL A 76 14.96 3.14 -2.57
C VAL A 76 14.40 2.25 -3.69
N HIS A 77 13.18 1.72 -3.54
CA HIS A 77 12.49 0.92 -4.55
C HIS A 77 11.07 1.46 -4.75
N SER A 78 10.94 2.42 -5.67
CA SER A 78 9.65 3.06 -5.97
C SER A 78 8.68 2.10 -6.68
N PRO A 79 7.36 2.28 -6.50
CA PRO A 79 6.35 1.59 -7.29
C PRO A 79 6.48 1.87 -8.80
N PRO A 80 6.04 0.94 -9.66
CA PRO A 80 6.00 1.15 -11.10
C PRO A 80 5.05 2.31 -11.48
N SER A 81 5.44 3.14 -12.44
CA SER A 81 4.67 4.32 -12.86
C SER A 81 3.34 3.98 -13.53
N GLN A 82 3.23 2.79 -14.14
CA GLN A 82 1.99 2.25 -14.70
C GLN A 82 1.05 1.63 -13.64
N GLY A 83 1.45 1.64 -12.37
CA GLY A 83 0.71 1.02 -11.28
C GLY A 83 0.76 -0.51 -11.28
N LEU A 84 -0.12 -1.08 -10.46
CA LEU A 84 -0.30 -2.51 -10.26
C LEU A 84 -1.69 -2.92 -10.69
N LEU A 85 -1.82 -4.14 -11.20
CA LEU A 85 -3.10 -4.71 -11.62
C LEU A 85 -3.28 -6.07 -10.94
N SER A 86 -4.39 -6.25 -10.22
CA SER A 86 -4.73 -7.54 -9.63
C SER A 86 -5.17 -8.57 -10.69
N SER A 87 -5.06 -9.85 -10.35
CA SER A 87 -5.67 -10.92 -11.15
C SER A 87 -7.18 -11.05 -10.88
N GLY A 88 -7.63 -10.67 -9.69
CA GLY A 88 -9.03 -10.77 -9.24
C GLY A 88 -9.59 -9.48 -8.65
N ASN A 89 -10.65 -9.59 -7.86
CA ASN A 89 -11.40 -8.47 -7.29
C ASN A 89 -10.90 -8.02 -5.91
N GLN A 90 -9.69 -8.45 -5.50
CA GLN A 90 -9.15 -8.23 -4.16
C GLN A 90 -7.67 -7.80 -4.22
N ILE A 91 -7.31 -6.82 -3.41
CA ILE A 91 -5.92 -6.41 -3.13
C ILE A 91 -5.78 -6.23 -1.62
N PHE A 92 -4.64 -6.65 -1.08
CA PHE A 92 -4.24 -6.37 0.29
C PHE A 92 -2.97 -5.51 0.29
N VAL A 93 -3.01 -4.40 1.03
CA VAL A 93 -1.87 -3.49 1.20
C VAL A 93 -1.41 -3.54 2.64
N LEU A 94 -0.11 -3.70 2.87
CA LEU A 94 0.53 -3.71 4.18
C LEU A 94 1.64 -2.67 4.22
N PHE A 95 1.48 -1.68 5.10
CA PHE A 95 2.50 -0.70 5.40
C PHE A 95 3.16 -1.01 6.75
N LYS A 96 4.49 -0.99 6.77
CA LYS A 96 5.30 -1.13 7.99
C LYS A 96 6.30 0.02 8.07
N SER A 97 6.31 0.71 9.21
CA SER A 97 7.39 1.64 9.56
C SER A 97 8.26 1.11 10.70
N ASP A 98 9.55 1.44 10.66
CA ASP A 98 10.53 1.13 11.69
C ASP A 98 10.39 2.08 12.91
N SER A 99 11.31 2.04 13.87
CA SER A 99 11.23 2.89 15.07
C SER A 99 11.66 4.37 14.91
N SER A 100 12.22 4.79 13.78
CA SER A 100 12.91 6.07 13.66
C SER A 100 12.97 6.63 12.25
N ASN A 101 12.80 7.96 12.15
CA ASN A 101 12.65 8.71 10.90
C ASN A 101 11.36 8.34 10.15
N SER A 102 10.83 9.32 9.41
CA SER A 102 9.58 9.17 8.69
C SER A 102 9.51 10.25 7.64
N ASP A 103 8.96 9.92 6.48
CA ASP A 103 8.70 10.87 5.41
C ASP A 103 7.20 11.06 5.20
N LYS A 104 6.84 11.85 4.19
CA LYS A 104 5.46 12.22 3.85
C LYS A 104 4.51 11.01 3.68
N GLY A 105 5.03 9.85 3.32
CA GLY A 105 4.26 8.64 3.13
C GLY A 105 3.73 8.48 1.71
N PHE A 106 2.54 7.91 1.58
CA PHE A 106 1.95 7.58 0.28
C PHE A 106 0.45 7.86 0.22
N GLU A 107 -0.03 8.05 -1.01
CA GLU A 107 -1.44 8.14 -1.42
C GLU A 107 -1.63 7.39 -2.74
#